data_AF-A0A067D0H2-F1
#
_entry.id   AF-A0A067D0H2-F1
#
_cell.length_a   1.000
_cell.length_b   1.000
_cell.length_c   1.000
_cell.angle_alpha   90.00
_cell.angle_beta   90.00
_cell.angle_gamma   90.00
#
_symmetry.space_group_name_H-M   'P 1'
#
loop_
_entity.id
_entity.type
_entity.pdbx_description
1 polymer ?
#
loop_
_entity_poly.entity_id
_entity_poly.type
_entity_poly.pdbx_seq_one_letter_code
_entity_poly.pdbx_strand_id
1 'polypeptide(L)'
;SLSDGRTLVSKEGSFELGFFSPGSSKNRYVGIWYKNMPVKTVVWVANRINPINDSSGFQNKSVVWSANLSKEVRIPVVLQLLDSGNLVLRGERDGGSETYLWQSFDYPSDTLLPGMKLGWDLKTGLERRITSWKSPDDPSPGNFTWAVERQDNPELMMWKGSRKFQRSGPWNGLKFSATSLRPNPIFNFSFVSNEDELYFTIDLIDKAVFSRIVMNQTLYLRQRFTWDKATQSWELYAN
;
A
#
# COMPACT_ATOMS: atom_id res chain seq x y z
N SER A 1 13.65 7.24 -16.84
CA SER A 1 13.82 5.82 -16.46
C SER A 1 14.63 5.75 -15.18
N LEU A 2 14.41 4.73 -14.35
CA LEU A 2 15.22 4.44 -13.15
C LEU A 2 16.06 3.19 -13.44
N SER A 3 17.37 3.25 -13.24
CA SER A 3 18.28 2.11 -13.39
C SER A 3 18.50 1.39 -12.06
N ASP A 4 18.87 0.11 -12.09
CA ASP A 4 19.31 -0.59 -10.88
C ASP A 4 20.50 0.17 -10.25
N GLY A 5 20.52 0.22 -8.92
CA GLY A 5 21.45 1.05 -8.13
C GLY A 5 21.07 2.52 -7.98
N ARG A 6 20.10 3.05 -8.75
CA ARG A 6 19.53 4.39 -8.50
C ARG A 6 18.23 4.30 -7.72
N THR A 7 17.98 5.30 -6.89
CA THR A 7 16.76 5.41 -6.09
C THR A 7 16.08 6.77 -6.25
N LEU A 8 14.79 6.81 -5.93
CA LEU A 8 14.01 8.04 -5.78
C LEU A 8 13.62 8.17 -4.31
N VAL A 9 13.90 9.31 -3.71
CA VAL A 9 13.70 9.56 -2.28
C VAL A 9 12.62 10.62 -2.10
N SER A 10 11.74 10.43 -1.11
CA SER A 10 10.74 11.44 -0.75
C SER A 10 11.39 12.71 -0.20
N LYS A 11 10.70 13.85 -0.21
CA LYS A 11 11.31 15.16 0.08
C LYS A 11 11.97 15.22 1.47
N GLU A 12 11.33 14.66 2.49
CA GLU A 12 11.85 14.58 3.87
C GLU A 12 12.68 13.32 4.12
N GLY A 13 12.82 12.45 3.12
CA GLY A 13 13.59 11.22 3.23
C GLY A 13 12.90 10.12 4.05
N SER A 14 11.59 10.19 4.24
CA SER A 14 10.79 9.15 4.93
C SER A 14 10.74 7.85 4.13
N PHE A 15 10.60 7.95 2.80
CA PHE A 15 10.47 6.81 1.90
C PHE A 15 11.49 6.83 0.77
N GLU A 16 11.81 5.64 0.28
CA GLU A 16 12.70 5.42 -0.85
C GLU A 16 12.11 4.38 -1.80
N LEU A 17 12.19 4.66 -3.11
CA LEU A 17 11.83 3.77 -4.20
C LEU A 17 13.09 3.29 -4.90
N GLY A 18 13.20 2.00 -5.16
CA GLY A 18 14.28 1.44 -5.97
C GLY A 18 14.16 -0.06 -6.22
N PHE A 19 15.22 -0.65 -6.76
CA PHE A 19 15.30 -2.09 -6.99
C PHE A 19 15.70 -2.84 -5.72
N PHE A 20 15.12 -4.01 -5.50
CA PHE A 20 15.44 -4.88 -4.37
C PHE A 20 15.16 -6.35 -4.69
N SER A 21 15.72 -7.24 -3.87
CA SER A 21 15.44 -8.68 -3.87
C SER A 21 15.03 -9.07 -2.44
N PRO A 22 13.82 -9.64 -2.23
CA PRO A 22 13.34 -10.02 -0.91
C PRO A 22 14.04 -11.30 -0.42
N GLY A 23 14.55 -11.25 0.81
CA GLY A 23 15.23 -12.36 1.51
C GLY A 23 16.18 -13.16 0.62
N SER A 24 15.89 -14.45 0.38
CA SER A 24 16.75 -15.31 -0.45
C SER A 24 16.35 -15.38 -1.94
N SER A 25 15.43 -14.53 -2.39
CA SER A 25 14.94 -14.53 -3.76
C SER A 25 16.01 -14.09 -4.76
N LYS A 26 16.12 -14.82 -5.88
CA LYS A 26 16.93 -14.41 -7.05
C LYS A 26 16.19 -13.46 -7.99
N ASN A 27 14.94 -13.14 -7.68
CA ASN A 27 14.13 -12.23 -8.47
C ASN A 27 14.38 -10.78 -8.02
N ARG A 28 14.32 -9.87 -8.99
CA ARG A 28 14.43 -8.44 -8.80
C ARG A 28 13.07 -7.75 -8.95
N TYR A 29 12.81 -6.84 -8.03
CA TYR A 29 11.57 -6.07 -7.96
C TYR A 29 11.85 -4.59 -7.78
N VAL A 30 10.91 -3.74 -8.20
CA VAL A 30 10.86 -2.32 -7.87
C VAL A 30 9.87 -2.14 -6.73
N GLY A 31 10.30 -1.51 -5.64
CA GLY A 31 9.45 -1.30 -4.47
C GLY A 31 9.77 -0.03 -3.71
N ILE A 32 8.86 0.32 -2.79
CA ILE A 32 8.99 1.45 -1.88
C ILE A 32 9.21 0.89 -0.47
N TRP A 33 10.14 1.47 0.28
CA TRP A 33 10.41 1.12 1.68
C TRP A 33 10.66 2.37 2.52
N TYR A 34 10.60 2.22 3.84
CA TYR A 34 11.06 3.26 4.78
C TYR A 34 12.57 3.40 4.67
N LYS A 35 13.06 4.60 4.34
CA LYS A 35 14.49 4.83 4.05
C LYS A 35 15.36 4.74 5.30
N ASN A 36 14.92 5.35 6.39
CA ASN A 36 15.75 5.56 7.59
C ASN A 36 15.55 4.46 8.66
N MET A 37 15.19 3.24 8.25
CA MET A 37 15.06 2.09 9.14
C MET A 37 16.18 1.07 8.87
N PRO A 38 16.81 0.48 9.90
CA PRO A 38 17.89 -0.50 9.71
C PRO A 38 17.38 -1.78 9.02
N VAL A 39 16.11 -2.13 9.26
CA VAL A 39 15.45 -3.25 8.59
C VAL A 39 14.70 -2.71 7.36
N LYS A 40 15.07 -3.21 6.18
CA LYS A 40 14.41 -2.85 4.92
C LYS A 40 12.96 -3.32 4.94
N THR A 41 12.05 -2.38 5.23
CA THR A 41 10.61 -2.64 5.34
C THR A 41 9.92 -2.16 4.08
N VAL A 42 9.69 -3.07 3.14
CA VAL A 42 9.00 -2.79 1.88
C VAL A 42 7.49 -2.67 2.14
N VAL A 43 6.88 -1.62 1.60
CA VAL A 43 5.45 -1.28 1.79
C VAL A 43 4.66 -1.31 0.48
N TRP A 44 5.35 -1.33 -0.66
CA TRP A 44 4.73 -1.39 -1.98
C TRP A 44 5.68 -2.01 -3.00
N VAL A 45 5.15 -2.78 -3.96
CA VAL A 45 5.91 -3.47 -5.01
C VAL A 45 5.22 -3.31 -6.36
N ALA A 46 5.89 -2.70 -7.34
CA ALA A 46 5.34 -2.41 -8.66
C ALA A 46 5.12 -3.70 -9.48
N ASN A 47 6.20 -4.44 -9.73
CA ASN A 47 6.24 -5.58 -10.63
C ASN A 47 6.07 -6.90 -9.89
N ARG A 48 5.20 -6.95 -8.87
CA ARG A 48 4.98 -8.15 -8.04
C ARG A 48 4.48 -9.37 -8.81
N ILE A 49 3.84 -9.15 -9.97
CA ILE A 49 3.37 -10.23 -10.86
C ILE A 49 4.45 -10.66 -11.86
N ASN A 50 5.26 -9.71 -12.34
CA ASN A 50 6.28 -9.92 -13.37
C ASN A 50 7.68 -9.56 -12.83
N PRO A 51 8.29 -10.44 -12.02
CA PRO A 51 9.65 -10.24 -11.53
C PRO A 51 10.67 -10.16 -12.66
N ILE A 52 11.77 -9.45 -12.39
CA ILE A 52 12.96 -9.49 -13.25
C ILE A 52 13.81 -10.68 -12.78
N ASN A 53 13.99 -11.70 -13.62
CA ASN A 53 14.87 -12.83 -13.28
C ASN A 53 16.32 -12.38 -13.45
N ASP A 54 17.11 -12.49 -12.38
CA ASP A 54 18.51 -12.06 -12.35
C ASP A 54 19.49 -13.16 -12.83
N SER A 55 19.05 -14.12 -13.64
CA SER A 55 19.93 -15.20 -14.09
C SER A 55 20.87 -14.83 -15.24
N SER A 56 20.77 -13.63 -15.83
CA SER A 56 21.54 -13.32 -17.04
C SER A 56 22.15 -11.91 -17.14
N GLY A 57 21.93 -11.01 -16.18
CA GLY A 57 22.44 -9.63 -16.27
C GLY A 57 21.85 -8.91 -17.50
N PHE A 58 20.89 -8.01 -17.28
CA PHE A 58 20.04 -7.43 -18.33
C PHE A 58 19.10 -8.46 -18.95
N GLN A 59 17.93 -8.67 -18.31
CA GLN A 59 16.78 -9.05 -19.12
C GLN A 59 16.63 -8.03 -20.25
N ASN A 60 16.51 -8.54 -21.47
CA ASN A 60 16.17 -7.82 -22.69
C ASN A 60 15.27 -6.62 -22.39
N LYS A 61 15.51 -5.49 -23.07
CA LYS A 61 14.85 -4.15 -23.02
C LYS A 61 13.30 -4.17 -23.08
N SER A 62 12.68 -4.99 -22.26
CA SER A 62 11.26 -5.29 -22.21
C SER A 62 10.69 -4.60 -20.98
N VAL A 63 9.53 -3.98 -21.18
CA VAL A 63 8.83 -3.27 -20.11
C VAL A 63 8.23 -4.32 -19.18
N VAL A 64 8.81 -4.47 -17.98
CA VAL A 64 8.32 -5.44 -16.98
C VAL A 64 7.10 -4.92 -16.21
N TRP A 65 6.92 -3.61 -16.19
CA TRP A 65 5.78 -2.93 -15.57
C TRP A 65 5.63 -1.52 -16.14
N SER A 66 4.39 -1.06 -16.28
CA SER A 66 4.04 0.32 -16.60
C SER A 66 2.77 0.72 -15.87
N ALA A 67 2.65 2.02 -15.57
CA ALA A 67 1.41 2.60 -15.11
C ALA A 67 0.44 2.68 -16.31
N ASN A 68 -0.78 2.16 -16.14
CA ASN A 68 -1.84 2.35 -17.12
C ASN A 68 -2.53 3.69 -16.85
N LEU A 69 -2.54 4.58 -17.83
CA LEU A 69 -3.11 5.92 -17.72
C LEU A 69 -4.43 5.97 -18.46
N SER A 70 -5.47 6.47 -17.81
CA SER A 70 -6.83 6.52 -18.37
C SER A 70 -7.09 7.75 -19.26
N LYS A 71 -6.17 8.72 -19.29
CA LYS A 71 -6.33 10.00 -20.00
C LYS A 71 -5.06 10.35 -20.77
N GLU A 72 -5.24 11.10 -21.87
CA GLU A 72 -4.12 11.71 -22.58
C GLU A 72 -3.32 12.62 -21.64
N VAL A 73 -2.01 12.43 -21.66
CA VAL A 73 -1.08 13.13 -20.79
C VAL A 73 -0.61 14.41 -21.45
N ARG A 74 -0.88 15.55 -20.83
CA ARG A 74 -0.25 16.81 -21.21
C ARG A 74 1.17 16.85 -20.65
N ILE A 75 2.15 16.84 -21.54
CA ILE A 75 3.58 16.95 -21.21
C ILE A 75 3.88 18.42 -20.90
N PRO A 76 4.77 18.73 -19.94
CA PRO A 76 5.62 17.83 -19.14
C PRO A 76 4.94 17.22 -17.90
N VAL A 77 5.33 15.98 -17.58
CA VAL A 77 4.92 15.25 -16.38
C VAL A 77 6.08 14.93 -15.47
N VAL A 78 5.79 14.80 -14.18
CA VAL A 78 6.75 14.52 -13.13
C VAL A 78 6.32 13.28 -12.35
N LEU A 79 7.24 12.34 -12.18
CA LEU A 79 7.11 11.22 -11.24
C LEU A 79 7.71 11.65 -9.89
N GLN A 80 6.94 11.59 -8.82
CA GLN A 80 7.34 12.06 -7.50
C GLN A 80 6.97 11.05 -6.42
N LEU A 81 7.89 10.79 -5.49
CA LEU A 81 7.59 10.06 -4.27
C LEU A 81 7.27 11.07 -3.15
N LEU A 82 6.07 10.98 -2.59
CA LEU A 82 5.62 11.84 -1.48
C LEU A 82 6.05 11.26 -0.13
N ASP A 83 6.11 12.10 0.90
CA ASP A 83 6.46 11.67 2.27
C ASP A 83 5.38 10.83 2.96
N SER A 84 4.19 10.72 2.35
CA SER A 84 3.18 9.71 2.70
C SER A 84 3.57 8.30 2.24
N GLY A 85 4.55 8.18 1.35
CA GLY A 85 4.91 6.94 0.64
C GLY A 85 4.17 6.76 -0.69
N ASN A 86 3.30 7.71 -1.07
CA ASN A 86 2.60 7.66 -2.35
C ASN A 86 3.52 8.09 -3.50
N LEU A 87 3.79 7.18 -4.43
CA LEU A 87 4.41 7.49 -5.72
C LEU A 87 3.33 8.00 -6.68
N VAL A 88 3.49 9.22 -7.17
CA VAL A 88 2.49 9.90 -8.01
C VAL A 88 3.08 10.34 -9.34
N LEU A 89 2.26 10.30 -10.38
CA LEU A 89 2.51 10.93 -11.67
C LEU A 89 1.58 12.14 -11.81
N ARG A 90 2.12 13.32 -12.05
CA ARG A 90 1.35 14.58 -12.17
C ARG A 90 1.89 15.51 -13.24
N GLY A 91 1.09 16.45 -13.73
CA GLY A 91 1.55 17.52 -14.62
C GLY A 91 2.48 18.47 -13.88
N GLU A 92 3.53 18.96 -14.56
CA GLU A 92 4.49 19.88 -13.96
C GLU A 92 3.85 21.24 -13.57
N ARG A 93 2.86 21.68 -14.36
CA ARG A 93 2.20 22.98 -14.20
C ARG A 93 1.01 22.98 -13.25
N ASP A 94 0.64 21.82 -12.70
CA ASP A 94 -0.57 21.67 -11.90
C ASP A 94 -0.45 22.26 -10.49
N GLY A 95 0.67 22.94 -10.16
CA GLY A 95 0.74 23.88 -9.02
C GLY A 95 0.44 23.31 -7.63
N GLY A 96 0.28 21.99 -7.49
CA GLY A 96 -0.16 21.34 -6.24
C GLY A 96 -1.65 20.95 -6.20
N SER A 97 -2.44 21.09 -7.27
CA SER A 97 -3.76 20.44 -7.33
C SER A 97 -3.57 18.92 -7.31
N GLU A 98 -4.23 18.23 -6.39
CA GLU A 98 -4.11 16.78 -6.14
C GLU A 98 -4.71 15.90 -7.25
N THR A 99 -4.85 16.44 -8.46
CA THR A 99 -5.31 15.69 -9.63
C THR A 99 -4.14 14.89 -10.21
N TYR A 100 -3.81 13.77 -9.57
CA TYR A 100 -2.79 12.85 -10.07
C TYR A 100 -3.28 12.12 -11.32
N LEU A 101 -2.39 11.94 -12.29
CA LEU A 101 -2.62 11.11 -13.48
C LEU A 101 -2.57 9.62 -13.12
N TRP A 102 -1.77 9.27 -12.13
CA TRP A 102 -1.64 7.94 -11.55
C TRP A 102 -1.03 8.05 -10.15
N GLN A 103 -1.38 7.12 -9.26
CA GLN A 103 -0.78 7.02 -7.94
C GLN A 103 -0.67 5.57 -7.45
N SER A 104 0.39 5.27 -6.70
CA SER A 104 0.62 3.94 -6.13
C SER A 104 -0.43 3.52 -5.09
N PHE A 105 -1.02 4.49 -4.38
CA PHE A 105 -2.04 4.23 -3.37
C PHE A 105 -3.33 3.63 -3.93
N ASP A 106 -3.56 3.77 -5.24
CA ASP A 106 -4.66 3.13 -5.96
C ASP A 106 -4.39 1.63 -6.25
N TYR A 107 -3.14 1.21 -6.14
CA TYR A 107 -2.68 -0.16 -6.44
C TYR A 107 -1.86 -0.72 -5.26
N PRO A 108 -2.47 -0.87 -4.08
CA PRO A 108 -1.77 -1.36 -2.89
C PRO A 108 -1.17 -2.77 -3.06
N SER A 109 -0.14 -3.05 -2.25
CA SER A 109 0.47 -4.38 -2.14
C SER A 109 -0.14 -5.16 -0.96
N ASP A 110 0.67 -5.58 0.01
CA ASP A 110 0.26 -6.28 1.24
C ASP A 110 0.11 -5.34 2.44
N THR A 111 0.41 -4.06 2.26
CA THR A 111 0.47 -3.06 3.32
C THR A 111 -0.54 -1.94 3.08
N LEU A 112 -1.24 -1.54 4.15
CA LEU A 112 -2.00 -0.30 4.24
C LEU A 112 -1.23 0.69 5.12
N LEU A 113 -0.80 1.80 4.52
CA LEU A 113 -0.19 2.94 5.21
C LEU A 113 -1.26 3.94 5.65
N PRO A 114 -0.96 4.81 6.64
CA PRO A 114 -1.81 5.94 6.98
C PRO A 114 -2.10 6.83 5.76
N GLY A 115 -3.34 7.30 5.64
CA GLY A 115 -3.83 8.08 4.49
C GLY A 115 -4.18 7.28 3.24
N MET A 116 -3.90 5.96 3.19
CA MET A 116 -4.35 5.10 2.09
C MET A 116 -5.85 4.79 2.22
N LYS A 117 -6.52 4.73 1.08
CA LYS A 117 -7.93 4.32 0.99
C LYS A 117 -8.04 2.83 0.70
N LEU A 118 -8.77 2.10 1.55
CA LEU A 118 -9.16 0.70 1.34
C LEU A 118 -10.63 0.64 0.97
N GLY A 119 -10.97 0.28 -0.26
CA GLY A 119 -12.35 0.30 -0.76
C GLY A 119 -12.43 0.79 -2.20
N TRP A 120 -13.45 1.55 -2.53
CA TRP A 120 -13.86 1.82 -3.91
C TRP A 120 -13.83 3.31 -4.21
N ASP A 121 -13.29 3.64 -5.38
CA ASP A 121 -13.68 4.82 -6.13
C ASP A 121 -14.89 4.43 -6.99
N LEU A 122 -16.05 5.00 -6.68
CA LEU A 122 -17.30 4.63 -7.33
C LEU A 122 -17.44 5.28 -8.71
N LYS A 123 -16.73 6.38 -8.98
CA LYS A 123 -16.72 7.06 -10.29
C LYS A 123 -15.95 6.26 -11.32
N THR A 124 -14.79 5.72 -10.94
CA THR A 124 -13.94 4.94 -11.84
C THR A 124 -14.20 3.44 -11.78
N GLY A 125 -14.88 2.97 -10.72
CA GLY A 125 -15.08 1.55 -10.44
C GLY A 125 -13.83 0.85 -9.89
N LEU A 126 -12.76 1.60 -9.59
CA LEU A 126 -11.51 1.06 -9.07
C LEU A 126 -11.68 0.56 -7.64
N GLU A 127 -11.30 -0.70 -7.41
CA GLU A 127 -11.21 -1.28 -6.08
C GLU A 127 -9.77 -1.31 -5.57
N ARG A 128 -9.55 -0.66 -4.43
CA ARG A 128 -8.33 -0.73 -3.63
C ARG A 128 -8.51 -1.82 -2.59
N ARG A 129 -7.72 -2.89 -2.70
CA ARG A 129 -7.69 -4.03 -1.76
C ARG A 129 -6.28 -4.41 -1.38
N ILE A 130 -6.04 -4.74 -0.12
CA ILE A 130 -4.74 -5.26 0.31
C ILE A 130 -4.66 -6.74 -0.01
N THR A 131 -3.58 -7.17 -0.65
CA THR A 131 -3.32 -8.58 -0.97
C THR A 131 -1.95 -8.97 -0.45
N SER A 132 -1.93 -9.95 0.46
CA SER A 132 -0.71 -10.47 1.07
C SER A 132 0.35 -10.85 0.03
N TRP A 133 1.60 -10.87 0.45
CA TRP A 133 2.63 -11.63 -0.26
C TRP A 133 2.35 -13.13 -0.14
N LYS A 134 2.85 -13.94 -1.08
CA LYS A 134 2.76 -15.41 -0.98
C LYS A 134 3.60 -15.94 0.17
N SER A 135 4.78 -15.35 0.37
CA SER A 135 5.72 -15.70 1.44
C SER A 135 6.67 -14.51 1.71
N PRO A 136 7.49 -14.53 2.78
CA PRO A 136 8.48 -13.49 3.04
C PRO A 136 9.47 -13.23 1.89
N ASP A 137 9.77 -14.26 1.08
CA ASP A 137 10.72 -14.19 -0.04
C ASP A 137 10.03 -14.05 -1.42
N ASP A 138 8.69 -14.06 -1.47
CA ASP A 138 7.91 -13.97 -2.72
C ASP A 138 6.78 -12.93 -2.58
N PRO A 139 6.98 -11.70 -3.12
CA PRO A 139 6.02 -10.62 -3.04
C PRO A 139 4.84 -10.76 -4.01
N SER A 140 4.82 -11.81 -4.83
CA SER A 140 3.71 -12.06 -5.73
C SER A 140 2.38 -12.19 -4.95
N PRO A 141 1.23 -11.84 -5.58
CA PRO A 141 -0.06 -11.88 -4.91
C PRO A 141 -0.34 -13.25 -4.28
N GLY A 142 -0.58 -13.22 -2.98
CA GLY A 142 -1.04 -14.35 -2.19
C GLY A 142 -2.55 -14.58 -2.30
N ASN A 143 -3.02 -15.56 -1.52
CA ASN A 143 -4.41 -15.95 -1.36
C ASN A 143 -5.07 -15.33 -0.12
N PHE A 144 -4.46 -14.33 0.55
CA PHE A 144 -5.07 -13.65 1.69
C PHE A 144 -5.31 -12.16 1.37
N THR A 145 -6.57 -11.76 1.29
CA THR A 145 -6.97 -10.41 0.87
C THR A 145 -7.82 -9.72 1.93
N TRP A 146 -7.76 -8.40 1.95
CA TRP A 146 -8.58 -7.53 2.80
C TRP A 146 -9.12 -6.37 1.98
N ALA A 147 -10.43 -6.15 2.03
CA ALA A 147 -11.12 -5.13 1.23
C ALA A 147 -12.47 -4.75 1.86
N VAL A 148 -13.12 -3.75 1.27
CA VAL A 148 -14.51 -3.39 1.58
C VAL A 148 -15.45 -4.16 0.66
N GLU A 149 -16.38 -4.92 1.24
CA GLU A 149 -17.42 -5.62 0.48
C GLU A 149 -18.60 -4.66 0.22
N ARG A 150 -18.96 -4.45 -1.06
CA ARG A 150 -20.08 -3.59 -1.47
C ARG A 150 -21.40 -4.33 -1.32
N GLN A 151 -22.17 -3.99 -0.29
CA GLN A 151 -23.53 -4.46 -0.02
C GLN A 151 -24.32 -3.30 0.61
N ASP A 152 -25.61 -3.48 0.87
CA ASP A 152 -26.47 -2.47 1.50
C ASP A 152 -25.87 -1.90 2.80
N ASN A 153 -25.17 -2.76 3.55
CA ASN A 153 -24.36 -2.35 4.70
C ASN A 153 -22.89 -2.76 4.48
N PRO A 154 -22.05 -1.85 3.99
CA PRO A 154 -20.65 -2.14 3.71
C PRO A 154 -19.87 -2.62 4.94
N GLU A 155 -19.02 -3.64 4.74
CA GLU A 155 -18.17 -4.21 5.78
C GLU A 155 -16.72 -4.34 5.28
N LEU A 156 -15.77 -4.35 6.22
CA LEU A 156 -14.43 -4.87 5.93
C LEU A 156 -14.45 -6.38 6.02
N MET A 157 -13.91 -7.02 4.99
CA MET A 157 -13.89 -8.46 4.85
C MET A 157 -12.49 -8.93 4.52
N MET A 158 -12.11 -10.08 5.09
CA MET A 158 -10.89 -10.80 4.73
C MET A 158 -11.25 -12.12 4.09
N TRP A 159 -10.54 -12.49 3.03
CA TRP A 159 -10.75 -13.73 2.30
C TRP A 159 -9.50 -14.59 2.26
N LYS A 160 -9.70 -15.91 2.36
CA LYS A 160 -8.70 -16.93 2.01
C LYS A 160 -9.10 -17.54 0.65
N GLY A 161 -8.47 -17.07 -0.42
CA GLY A 161 -8.91 -17.33 -1.79
C GLY A 161 -10.32 -16.78 -1.99
N SER A 162 -11.27 -17.63 -2.35
CA SER A 162 -12.69 -17.27 -2.49
C SER A 162 -13.49 -17.35 -1.19
N ARG A 163 -12.93 -17.94 -0.12
CA ARG A 163 -13.65 -18.17 1.13
C ARG A 163 -13.57 -16.94 2.04
N LYS A 164 -14.73 -16.42 2.45
CA LYS A 164 -14.82 -15.41 3.52
C LYS A 164 -14.22 -15.97 4.82
N PHE A 165 -13.26 -15.26 5.39
CA PHE A 165 -12.49 -15.69 6.56
C PHE A 165 -12.87 -14.92 7.81
N GLN A 166 -12.93 -13.59 7.73
CA GLN A 166 -13.29 -12.73 8.85
C GLN A 166 -14.02 -11.50 8.33
N ARG A 167 -14.97 -11.00 9.12
CA ARG A 167 -15.71 -9.77 8.85
C ARG A 167 -15.65 -8.82 10.03
N SER A 168 -15.62 -7.54 9.76
CA SER A 168 -15.75 -6.49 10.79
C SER A 168 -17.19 -6.26 11.23
N GLY A 169 -18.17 -6.80 10.49
CA GLY A 169 -19.56 -6.36 10.58
C GLY A 169 -19.75 -4.96 9.97
N PRO A 170 -20.99 -4.45 9.90
CA PRO A 170 -21.28 -3.18 9.24
C PRO A 170 -20.76 -1.98 10.02
N TRP A 171 -20.50 -0.90 9.29
CA TRP A 171 -20.20 0.41 9.86
C TRP A 171 -21.47 1.04 10.47
N ASN A 172 -21.41 1.45 11.73
CA ASN A 172 -22.57 2.02 12.45
C ASN A 172 -22.52 3.56 12.61
N GLY A 173 -21.65 4.24 11.87
CA GLY A 173 -21.40 5.68 12.01
C GLY A 173 -20.22 6.03 12.94
N LEU A 174 -19.84 5.12 13.83
CA LEU A 174 -18.74 5.33 14.79
C LEU A 174 -17.66 4.23 14.71
N LYS A 175 -18.06 2.98 14.48
CA LYS A 175 -17.18 1.81 14.37
C LYS A 175 -17.80 0.74 13.49
N PHE A 176 -16.99 -0.25 13.13
CA PHE A 176 -17.51 -1.53 12.69
C PHE A 176 -18.02 -2.35 13.88
N SER A 177 -19.17 -3.00 13.75
CA SER A 177 -19.88 -3.65 14.87
C SER A 177 -19.08 -4.73 15.61
N ALA A 178 -18.22 -5.48 14.92
CA ALA A 178 -17.37 -6.50 15.54
C ALA A 178 -16.06 -5.93 16.13
N THR A 179 -15.84 -4.61 16.05
CA THR A 179 -14.66 -3.95 16.61
C THR A 179 -14.94 -3.44 18.03
N SER A 180 -14.02 -3.71 18.96
CA SER A 180 -14.03 -3.07 20.26
C SER A 180 -13.57 -1.62 20.13
N LEU A 181 -14.42 -0.65 20.52
CA LEU A 181 -14.00 0.75 20.63
C LEU A 181 -13.09 0.87 21.85
N ARG A 182 -11.84 1.24 21.62
CA ARG A 182 -10.95 1.76 22.65
C ARG A 182 -10.37 3.07 22.10
N PRO A 183 -10.47 4.20 22.84
CA PRO A 183 -9.75 5.41 22.46
C PRO A 183 -8.29 5.09 22.20
N ASN A 184 -7.77 5.53 21.06
CA ASN A 184 -6.42 5.27 20.64
C ASN A 184 -5.67 6.60 20.50
N PRO A 185 -4.58 6.83 21.25
CA PRO A 185 -3.84 8.09 21.15
C PRO A 185 -2.96 8.17 19.90
N ILE A 186 -2.78 7.07 19.17
CA ILE A 186 -1.84 6.97 18.04
C ILE A 186 -2.55 7.22 16.71
N PHE A 187 -3.76 6.70 16.53
CA PHE A 187 -4.46 6.76 15.23
C PHE A 187 -5.97 6.86 15.35
N ASN A 188 -6.56 7.50 14.35
CA ASN A 188 -8.00 7.49 14.09
C ASN A 188 -8.29 6.61 12.88
N PHE A 189 -9.53 6.12 12.82
CA PHE A 189 -10.05 5.43 11.65
C PHE A 189 -11.31 6.14 11.18
N SER A 190 -11.49 6.19 9.88
CA SER A 190 -12.62 6.83 9.23
C SER A 190 -13.20 5.90 8.18
N PHE A 191 -14.51 5.96 8.01
CA PHE A 191 -15.21 5.26 6.95
C PHE A 191 -16.05 6.26 6.17
N VAL A 192 -15.79 6.37 4.87
CA VAL A 192 -16.49 7.24 3.95
C VAL A 192 -17.39 6.38 3.09
N SER A 193 -18.65 6.79 2.98
CA SER A 193 -19.66 6.14 2.14
C SER A 193 -20.58 7.23 1.58
N ASN A 194 -20.33 7.63 0.34
CA ASN A 194 -21.14 8.61 -0.40
C ASN A 194 -21.25 8.20 -1.88
N GLU A 195 -21.80 9.07 -2.73
CA GLU A 195 -22.01 8.79 -4.16
C GLU A 195 -20.69 8.63 -4.95
N ASP A 196 -19.60 9.18 -4.45
CA ASP A 196 -18.31 9.26 -5.15
C ASP A 196 -17.33 8.17 -4.70
N GLU A 197 -17.28 7.90 -3.39
CA GLU A 197 -16.30 7.00 -2.79
C GLU A 197 -16.89 6.18 -1.63
N LEU A 198 -16.38 4.96 -1.50
CA LEU A 198 -16.70 4.04 -0.40
C LEU A 198 -15.42 3.40 0.14
N TYR A 199 -14.86 3.91 1.23
CA TYR A 199 -13.59 3.39 1.73
C TYR A 199 -13.38 3.54 3.23
N PHE A 200 -12.50 2.69 3.73
CA PHE A 200 -11.88 2.78 5.04
C PHE A 200 -10.50 3.42 4.93
N THR A 201 -10.18 4.33 5.84
CA THR A 201 -8.84 4.93 5.97
C THR A 201 -8.42 5.01 7.44
N ILE A 202 -7.12 5.14 7.65
CA ILE A 202 -6.50 5.35 8.96
C ILE A 202 -5.62 6.57 8.87
N ASP A 203 -5.74 7.46 9.84
CA ASP A 203 -4.91 8.64 9.97
C ASP A 203 -4.18 8.62 11.31
N LEU A 204 -2.93 9.06 11.32
CA LEU A 204 -2.16 9.17 12.55
C LEU A 204 -2.52 10.46 13.28
N ILE A 205 -2.75 10.35 14.58
CA ILE A 205 -2.88 11.51 15.48
C ILE A 205 -1.48 12.07 15.74
N ASP A 206 -0.56 11.20 16.14
CA ASP A 206 0.86 11.53 16.25
C ASP A 206 1.59 11.24 14.94
N LYS A 207 1.87 12.30 14.18
CA LYS A 207 2.57 12.22 12.89
C LYS A 207 4.03 11.81 13.01
N ALA A 208 4.62 11.80 14.22
CA ALA A 208 5.99 11.36 14.43
C ALA A 208 6.14 9.83 14.60
N VAL A 209 5.01 9.11 14.72
CA VAL A 209 4.95 7.64 14.81
C VAL A 209 4.88 7.04 13.42
N PHE A 210 5.67 6.00 13.15
CA PHE A 210 5.46 5.16 11.98
C PHE A 210 4.54 4.00 12.34
N SER A 211 3.44 3.83 11.60
CA SER A 211 2.55 2.69 11.73
C SER A 211 2.17 2.16 10.36
N ARG A 212 1.89 0.85 10.28
CA ARG A 212 1.40 0.17 9.08
C ARG A 212 0.53 -1.02 9.47
N ILE A 213 -0.38 -1.40 8.58
CA ILE A 213 -1.11 -2.67 8.67
C ILE A 213 -0.66 -3.58 7.54
N VAL A 214 -0.31 -4.83 7.85
CA VAL A 214 0.18 -5.80 6.86
C VAL A 214 -0.60 -7.09 6.90
N MET A 215 -0.93 -7.59 5.71
CA MET A 215 -1.58 -8.89 5.51
C MET A 215 -0.52 -9.99 5.42
N ASN A 216 -0.41 -10.79 6.46
CA ASN A 216 0.54 -11.90 6.54
C ASN A 216 -0.16 -13.21 6.16
N GLN A 217 0.14 -13.76 4.99
CA GLN A 217 -0.45 -15.03 4.55
C GLN A 217 0.00 -16.23 5.36
N THR A 218 1.28 -16.29 5.74
CA THR A 218 1.86 -17.44 6.46
C THR A 218 1.11 -17.70 7.77
N LEU A 219 0.74 -16.62 8.46
CA LEU A 219 -0.04 -16.69 9.71
C LEU A 219 -1.55 -16.51 9.49
N TYR A 220 -1.96 -16.05 8.30
CA TYR A 220 -3.31 -15.57 8.00
C TYR A 220 -3.82 -14.52 9.01
N LEU A 221 -2.95 -13.56 9.33
CA LEU A 221 -3.24 -12.46 10.25
C LEU A 221 -3.10 -11.11 9.55
N ARG A 222 -3.93 -10.17 9.97
CA ARG A 222 -3.82 -8.75 9.58
C ARG A 222 -3.18 -7.99 10.73
N GLN A 223 -1.88 -7.78 10.65
CA GLN A 223 -1.10 -7.28 11.77
C GLN A 223 -0.89 -5.78 11.64
N ARG A 224 -1.16 -5.02 12.71
CA ARG A 224 -0.75 -3.63 12.84
C ARG A 224 0.58 -3.56 13.57
N PHE A 225 1.52 -2.83 13.00
CA PHE A 225 2.80 -2.55 13.63
C PHE A 225 2.96 -1.06 13.90
N THR A 226 3.71 -0.75 14.96
CA THR A 226 4.22 0.58 15.28
C THR A 226 5.74 0.51 15.42
N TRP A 227 6.45 1.49 14.87
CA TRP A 227 7.91 1.53 14.96
C TRP A 227 8.35 2.07 16.31
N ASP A 228 9.15 1.28 17.03
CA ASP A 228 9.82 1.73 18.25
C ASP A 228 11.20 2.28 17.89
N LYS A 229 11.42 3.57 18.19
CA LYS A 229 12.68 4.26 17.90
C LYS A 229 13.82 3.82 18.82
N ALA A 230 13.52 3.37 20.04
CA ALA A 230 14.51 2.98 21.04
C ALA A 230 15.10 1.60 20.71
N THR A 231 14.24 0.64 20.35
CA THR A 231 14.67 -0.72 19.99
C THR A 231 14.99 -0.87 18.51
N GLN A 232 14.63 0.12 17.67
CA GLN A 232 14.75 0.09 16.22
C GLN A 232 14.06 -1.15 15.60
N SER A 233 12.86 -1.47 16.09
CA SER A 233 12.06 -2.62 15.66
C SER A 233 10.59 -2.26 15.42
N TRP A 234 9.92 -3.12 14.63
CA TRP A 234 8.47 -3.08 14.50
C TRP A 234 7.83 -3.86 15.64
N GLU A 235 7.10 -3.16 16.49
CA GLU A 235 6.33 -3.77 17.58
C GLU A 235 4.91 -4.10 17.12
N LEU A 236 4.46 -5.31 17.44
CA LEU A 236 3.10 -5.74 17.14
C LEU A 236 2.13 -4.99 18.05
N TYR A 237 1.33 -4.12 17.45
CA TYR A 237 0.32 -3.34 18.17
C TYR A 237 -1.00 -4.12 18.32
N ALA A 238 -1.45 -4.77 17.23
CA ALA A 238 -2.69 -5.54 17.20
C ALA A 238 -2.70 -6.54 16.04
N ASN A 239 -3.49 -7.60 16.19
CA ASN A 239 -3.87 -8.53 15.11
C ASN A 239 -5.23 -8.17 14.48
#